data_AF-A0A2M8ZAS0-F1
#
_entry.id   AF-A0A2M8ZAS0-F1
#
_cell.length_a   1.000
_cell.length_b   1.000
_cell.length_c   1.000
_cell.angle_alpha   90.00
_cell.angle_beta   90.00
_cell.angle_gamma   90.00
#
_symmetry.space_group_name_H-M   'P 1'
#
loop_
_entity.id
_entity.type
_entity.pdbx_description
1 polymer ?
#
loop_
_entity_poly.entity_id
_entity_poly.type
_entity_poly.pdbx_seq_one_letter_code
_entity_poly.pdbx_strand_id
1 'polypeptide(L)' 'MKYRKKPVVIEAFKWTGGPDQEEDPVWIVEAIKKGEVLFRNIGGPDVQCCINTLEGTIPLLLVTTSSRA' A
#
# COMPACT_ATOMS: atom_id res chain seq x y z
N MET A 1 3.71 26.38 18.99
CA MET A 1 4.74 25.49 18.40
C MET A 1 4.11 24.75 17.22
N LYS A 2 4.52 25.01 15.97
CA LYS A 2 4.09 24.22 14.81
C LYS A 2 5.07 23.06 14.64
N TYR A 3 4.69 21.87 15.10
CA TYR A 3 5.48 20.65 14.89
C TYR A 3 5.05 20.01 13.57
N ARG A 4 5.99 19.79 12.65
CA ARG A 4 5.77 19.02 11.42
C ARG A 4 6.59 17.74 11.55
N LYS A 5 5.93 16.58 11.53
CA LYS A 5 6.62 15.27 11.49
C LYS A 5 7.56 15.26 10.27
N LYS A 6 8.75 14.66 10.43
CA LYS A 6 9.67 14.46 9.30
C LYS A 6 8.93 13.66 8.20
N PRO A 7 9.12 14.02 6.91
CA PRO A 7 8.57 13.23 5.83
C PRO A 7 9.14 11.81 5.94
N VAL A 8 8.24 10.81 5.94
CA VAL A 8 8.62 9.41 5.91
C VAL A 8 8.92 9.09 4.46
N VAL A 9 10.19 8.76 4.15
CA VAL A 9 10.55 8.23 2.84
C VAL A 9 10.13 6.77 2.82
N ILE A 10 9.22 6.43 1.92
CA ILE A 10 8.74 5.07 1.72
C ILE A 10 9.18 4.63 0.33
N GLU A 11 9.87 3.51 0.24
CA GLU A 11 10.19 2.90 -1.05
C GLU A 11 8.90 2.32 -1.64
N ALA A 12 8.51 2.84 -2.81
CA ALA A 12 7.40 2.29 -3.55
C ALA A 12 7.74 0.86 -3.97
N PHE A 13 6.88 -0.09 -3.62
CA PHE A 13 6.94 -1.44 -4.14
C PHE A 13 5.65 -1.78 -4.87
N LYS A 14 5.74 -2.73 -5.79
CA LYS A 14 4.59 -3.23 -6.52
C LYS A 14 3.90 -4.28 -5.66
N TRP A 15 2.61 -4.07 -5.39
CA TRP A 15 1.77 -5.04 -4.71
C TRP A 15 0.91 -5.75 -5.75
N THR A 16 1.14 -7.04 -5.92
CA THR A 16 0.42 -7.88 -6.90
C THR A 16 -0.86 -8.45 -6.33
N GLY A 17 -0.95 -8.58 -5.01
CA GLY A 17 -2.10 -9.21 -4.34
C GLY A 17 -2.30 -10.68 -4.70
N GLY A 18 -1.29 -11.31 -5.30
CA GLY A 18 -1.37 -12.64 -5.87
C GLY A 18 -0.11 -13.49 -5.62
N PRO A 19 -0.11 -14.74 -6.08
CA PRO A 19 1.03 -15.65 -5.95
C PRO A 19 2.27 -15.20 -6.75
N ASP A 20 2.14 -14.19 -7.59
CA ASP A 20 3.21 -13.50 -8.31
C ASP A 20 3.91 -12.43 -7.46
N GLN A 21 3.52 -12.24 -6.20
CA GLN A 21 4.27 -11.41 -5.26
C GLN A 21 5.62 -12.07 -4.95
N GLU A 22 6.70 -11.47 -5.42
CA GLU A 22 8.06 -12.00 -5.18
C GLU A 22 8.53 -11.72 -3.75
N GLU A 23 8.43 -10.47 -3.27
CA GLU A 23 8.86 -10.08 -1.92
C GLU A 23 7.97 -8.97 -1.33
N ASP A 24 7.78 -9.01 -0.02
CA ASP A 24 7.19 -7.92 0.76
C ASP A 24 8.29 -7.14 1.49
N PRO A 25 8.48 -5.83 1.23
CA PRO A 25 9.45 -5.04 1.97
C PRO A 25 9.24 -5.10 3.48
N VAL A 26 10.31 -5.12 4.25
CA VAL A 26 10.23 -5.19 5.73
C VAL A 26 9.33 -4.09 6.31
N TRP A 27 9.39 -2.89 5.73
CA TRP A 27 8.59 -1.76 6.18
C TRP A 27 7.08 -1.99 6.04
N ILE A 28 6.61 -2.69 4.99
CA ILE A 28 5.17 -2.94 4.82
C ILE A 28 4.68 -3.98 5.82
N VAL A 29 5.51 -4.99 6.12
CA VAL A 29 5.21 -5.99 7.15
C VAL A 29 5.07 -5.33 8.52
N GLU A 30 5.96 -4.38 8.84
CA GLU A 30 5.85 -3.59 10.07
C GLU A 30 4.61 -2.68 10.08
N ALA A 31 4.28 -2.05 8.95
CA ALA A 31 3.10 -1.20 8.82
C ALA A 31 1.80 -2.02 8.98
N ILE A 32 1.74 -3.23 8.43
CA ILE A 32 0.64 -4.18 8.64
C ILE A 32 0.52 -4.53 10.13
N LYS A 33 1.64 -4.87 10.79
CA LYS A 33 1.66 -5.17 12.23
C LYS A 33 1.20 -3.99 13.10
N LYS A 34 1.45 -2.75 12.66
CA LYS A 34 1.01 -1.52 13.32
C LYS A 34 -0.44 -1.15 13.02
N GLY A 35 -1.10 -1.82 12.08
CA GLY A 35 -2.45 -1.46 11.62
C GLY A 35 -2.50 -0.21 10.73
N GLU A 36 -1.37 0.17 10.13
CA GLU A 36 -1.26 1.31 9.21
C GLU A 36 -1.68 0.94 7.78
N VAL A 37 -1.88 -0.36 7.51
CA VAL A 37 -2.27 -0.90 6.20
C VAL A 37 -3.71 -1.40 6.23
N LEU A 38 -4.44 -1.13 5.16
CA LEU A 38 -5.81 -1.57 4.97
C LEU A 38 -5.98 -2.19 3.58
N PHE A 39 -6.82 -3.21 3.51
CA PHE A 39 -7.20 -3.85 2.27
C PHE A 39 -8.63 -3.46 1.92
N ARG A 40 -8.83 -2.96 0.69
CA ARG A 40 -10.15 -2.69 0.12
C ARG A 40 -10.52 -3.82 -0.84
N ASN A 41 -11.82 -4.07 -0.99
CA ASN A 41 -12.36 -5.08 -1.92
C ASN A 41 -11.76 -6.49 -1.71
N ILE A 42 -11.59 -6.87 -0.44
CA ILE A 42 -11.02 -8.18 -0.08
C ILE A 42 -11.87 -9.29 -0.71
N GLY A 43 -11.21 -10.23 -1.38
CA GLY A 43 -11.86 -11.35 -2.07
C GLY A 43 -12.35 -11.05 -3.48
N GLY A 44 -12.20 -9.81 -3.96
CA GLY A 44 -12.49 -9.40 -5.34
C GLY A 44 -11.23 -9.32 -6.21
N PRO A 45 -11.39 -9.29 -7.55
CA PRO A 45 -10.29 -9.10 -8.50
C PRO A 45 -9.69 -7.67 -8.45
N ASP A 46 -10.39 -6.74 -7.80
CA ASP A 46 -10.04 -5.34 -7.61
C ASP A 46 -9.59 -5.05 -6.18
N VAL A 47 -9.10 -6.07 -5.46
CA VAL A 47 -8.49 -5.92 -4.14
C VAL A 47 -7.38 -4.88 -4.21
N GLN A 48 -7.30 -4.00 -3.20
CA GLN A 48 -6.26 -2.97 -3.12
C GLN A 48 -5.61 -3.00 -1.75
N CYS A 49 -4.29 -3.01 -1.71
CA CYS A 49 -3.52 -2.71 -0.52
C CYS A 49 -3.32 -1.19 -0.43
N CYS A 50 -3.62 -0.60 0.73
CA CYS A 50 -3.46 0.84 0.94
C CYS A 50 -2.76 1.10 2.27
N ILE A 51 -1.97 2.16 2.32
CA ILE A 51 -1.31 2.63 3.54
C ILE A 51 -1.92 3.95 4.01
N ASN A 52 -2.16 4.06 5.30
CA ASN A 52 -2.52 5.29 5.96
C ASN A 52 -1.26 6.09 6.30
N THR A 53 -1.10 7.23 5.65
CA THR A 53 -0.04 8.19 5.94
C THR A 53 -0.62 9.45 6.57
N LEU A 54 0.24 10.37 7.01
CA LEU A 54 -0.18 11.69 7.49
C LEU A 54 -0.84 12.54 6.39
N GLU A 55 -0.60 12.20 5.12
CA GLU A 55 -1.14 12.89 3.95
C GLU A 55 -2.45 12.24 3.46
N GLY A 56 -2.88 11.15 4.11
CA GLY A 56 -4.09 10.40 3.78
C GLY A 56 -3.79 8.94 3.40
N THR A 57 -4.83 8.23 2.99
CA THR A 57 -4.74 6.84 2.53
C THR A 57 -4.25 6.80 1.09
N ILE A 58 -3.14 6.10 0.84
CA ILE A 58 -2.50 5.97 -0.48
C ILE A 58 -2.54 4.50 -0.90
N PRO A 59 -2.98 4.16 -2.13
CA PRO A 59 -2.91 2.80 -2.64
C PRO A 59 -1.46 2.39 -2.95
N LEU A 60 -1.07 1.20 -2.49
CA LEU A 60 0.18 0.54 -2.83
C LEU A 60 -0.08 -0.28 -4.10
N LEU A 61 0.70 0.02 -5.15
CA LEU A 61 0.25 -0.09 -6.53
C LEU A 61 -0.21 -1.50 -6.93
N LEU A 62 -1.47 -1.59 -7.35
CA LEU A 62 -2.07 -2.69 -8.11
C LEU A 62 -1.81 -2.45 -9.60
N VAL A 63 -1.11 -3.35 -10.29
CA VAL A 63 -0.96 -3.27 -11.75
C VAL A 63 -2.21 -3.85 -12.40
N THR A 64 -3.34 -3.16 -12.31
CA THR A 64 -4.43 -3.44 -13.23
C THR A 64 -4.19 -2.60 -14.47
N THR A 65 -3.80 -3.27 -15.55
CA THR A 65 -3.95 -2.72 -16.89
C THR A 65 -5.40 -2.30 -17.06
N SER A 66 -5.70 -1.02 -16.87
CA SER A 66 -6.89 -0.43 -17.47
C SER A 66 -6.65 -0.46 -18.97
N SER A 67 -7.03 -1.55 -19.63
CA SER A 67 -7.38 -1.45 -21.04
C SER A 67 -8.64 -0.58 -21.10
N ARG A 68 -8.46 0.72 -21.25
CA ARG A 68 -9.47 1.52 -21.92
C ARG A 68 -9.53 0.99 -23.36
N ALA A 69 -10.52 0.16 -23.62
CA ALA A 69 -11.12 0.06 -24.94
C ALA A 69 -11.93 1.33 -25.21
#